data_AF-A0A364NL40-F1
#
_entry.id   AF-A0A364NL40-F1
#
_cell.length_a   1.000
_cell.length_b   1.000
_cell.length_c   1.000
_cell.angle_alpha   90.00
_cell.angle_beta   90.00
_cell.angle_gamma   90.00
#
_symmetry.space_group_name_H-M   'P 1'
#
loop_
_entity.id
_entity.type
_entity.pdbx_description
1 polymer ?
#
loop_
_entity_poly.entity_id
_entity_poly.type
_entity_poly.pdbx_seq_one_letter_code
_entity_poly.pdbx_strand_id
1 'polypeptide(L)'
;MYYRPYVAIWVENDQEETVRTIEVWRKEPDWLKDMRRWWRKAGRYDQGELDAVTGATKRPGTYTVTWDGVDQKGQPVPAGTYYINVEAAREHGNRSWVRGAVELGVANQRIVIDPTEELGEIILSTGDAK
;
A
#
# COMPACT_ATOMS: atom_id res chain seq x y z
N MET A 1 10.38 9.17 22.55
CA MET A 1 9.86 7.84 22.19
C MET A 1 9.61 7.86 20.68
N TYR A 2 10.31 7.03 19.90
CA TYR A 2 10.19 7.04 18.43
C TYR A 2 9.11 6.04 18.03
N TYR A 3 7.91 6.55 17.71
CA TYR A 3 6.83 5.73 17.20
C TYR A 3 7.09 5.42 15.73
N ARG A 4 7.03 4.15 15.34
CA ARG A 4 7.16 3.76 13.95
C ARG A 4 5.90 4.23 13.20
N PRO A 5 6.03 4.76 11.96
CA PRO A 5 4.88 5.25 11.23
C PRO A 5 3.93 4.09 10.89
N TYR A 6 2.64 4.39 10.89
CA TYR A 6 1.62 3.55 10.30
C TYR A 6 1.75 3.64 8.79
N VAL A 7 1.69 2.51 8.09
CA VAL A 7 1.80 2.49 6.64
C VAL A 7 0.70 1.62 6.04
N ALA A 8 0.04 2.11 5.00
CA ALA A 8 -0.92 1.36 4.21
C ALA A 8 -0.44 1.33 2.76
N ILE A 9 -0.50 0.14 2.16
CA ILE A 9 -0.11 -0.10 0.78
C ILE A 9 -1.31 -0.74 0.07
N TRP A 10 -1.81 -0.12 -0.99
CA TRP A 10 -2.99 -0.60 -1.71
C TRP A 10 -2.93 -0.29 -3.21
N VAL A 11 -3.74 -1.02 -3.97
CA VAL A 11 -3.86 -0.88 -5.42
C VAL A 11 -5.17 -0.16 -5.75
N GLU A 12 -5.08 0.81 -6.65
CA GLU A 12 -6.23 1.44 -7.31
C GLU A 12 -6.21 1.14 -8.81
N ASN A 13 -7.38 1.04 -9.44
CA ASN A 13 -7.50 1.05 -10.89
C ASN A 13 -7.38 2.49 -11.46
N ASP A 14 -7.52 2.63 -12.77
CA ASP A 14 -7.49 3.92 -13.47
C ASP A 14 -8.63 4.88 -13.08
N GLN A 15 -9.69 4.37 -12.46
CA GLN A 15 -10.84 5.10 -11.94
C GLN A 15 -10.69 5.46 -10.45
N GLU A 16 -9.51 5.23 -9.88
CA GLU A 16 -9.19 5.38 -8.45
C GLU A 16 -10.01 4.48 -7.50
N GLU A 17 -10.61 3.41 -8.00
CA GLU A 17 -11.32 2.43 -7.18
C GLU A 17 -10.33 1.45 -6.55
N THR A 18 -10.52 1.13 -5.27
CA THR A 18 -9.67 0.17 -4.55
C THR A 18 -9.82 -1.22 -5.17
N VAL A 19 -8.70 -1.79 -5.61
CA VAL A 19 -8.63 -3.17 -6.12
C VAL A 19 -8.24 -4.13 -5.01
N ARG A 20 -7.22 -3.77 -4.21
CA ARG A 20 -6.67 -4.62 -3.15
C ARG A 20 -5.90 -3.80 -2.12
N THR A 21 -6.04 -4.13 -0.83
CA THR A 21 -5.05 -3.72 0.18
C THR A 21 -3.96 -4.79 0.24
N ILE A 22 -2.71 -4.41 -0.04
CA ILE A 22 -1.57 -5.35 -0.07
C ILE A 22 -1.06 -5.60 1.34
N GLU A 23 -0.70 -4.53 2.06
CA GLU A 23 -0.13 -4.60 3.40
C GLU A 23 -0.57 -3.39 4.23
N VAL A 24 -0.76 -3.62 5.53
CA VAL A 24 -0.95 -2.56 6.52
C VAL A 24 0.00 -2.78 7.69
N TRP A 25 0.93 -1.85 7.88
CA TRP A 25 1.84 -1.86 9.03
C TRP A 25 1.27 -0.98 10.12
N ARG A 26 0.90 -1.60 11.25
CA ARG A 26 0.33 -0.91 12.40
C ARG A 26 0.83 -1.53 13.70
N LYS A 27 0.76 -0.76 14.78
CA LYS A 27 0.88 -1.27 16.15
C LYS A 27 -0.50 -1.59 16.73
N GLU A 28 -1.38 -0.59 16.73
CA GLU A 28 -2.75 -0.63 17.29
C GLU A 28 -3.73 0.05 16.33
N PRO A 29 -5.03 -0.29 16.31
CA PRO A 29 -5.97 0.22 15.30
C PRO A 29 -6.27 1.73 15.39
N ASP A 30 -5.99 2.39 16.52
CA ASP A 30 -6.41 3.77 16.83
C ASP A 30 -5.98 4.83 15.80
N TRP A 31 -4.85 4.58 15.13
CA TRP A 31 -4.24 5.48 14.17
C TRP A 31 -4.48 5.08 12.71
N LEU A 32 -5.21 4.00 12.45
CA LEU A 32 -5.56 3.60 11.07
C LEU A 32 -6.34 4.70 10.33
N LYS A 33 -7.19 5.43 11.05
CA LYS A 33 -7.96 6.57 10.53
C LYS A 33 -7.10 7.75 10.06
N ASP A 34 -5.84 7.80 10.48
CA ASP A 34 -4.92 8.88 10.14
C ASP A 34 -4.23 8.67 8.79
N MET A 35 -4.18 7.43 8.30
CA MET A 35 -3.96 7.11 6.89
C MET A 35 -5.27 7.38 6.11
N ARG A 36 -5.61 8.67 5.98
CA ARG A 36 -6.95 9.12 5.59
C ARG A 36 -7.38 8.64 4.21
N ARG A 37 -6.49 8.60 3.22
CA ARG A 37 -6.89 8.23 1.85
C ARG A 37 -7.26 6.76 1.82
N TRP A 38 -6.37 5.93 2.32
CA TRP A 38 -6.61 4.50 2.46
C TRP A 38 -7.80 4.20 3.37
N TRP A 39 -7.93 4.85 4.53
CA TRP A 39 -9.02 4.60 5.48
C TRP A 39 -10.40 4.85 4.87
N ARG A 40 -10.53 5.91 4.06
CA ARG A 40 -11.80 6.23 3.39
C ARG A 40 -12.13 5.30 2.24
N LYS A 41 -11.11 4.80 1.54
CA LYS A 41 -11.27 3.95 0.34
C LYS A 41 -11.34 2.46 0.62
N ALA A 42 -10.72 1.99 1.70
CA ALA A 42 -10.61 0.57 2.02
C ALA A 42 -10.70 0.31 3.53
N GLY A 43 -9.86 0.97 4.32
CA GLY A 43 -9.60 0.58 5.72
C GLY A 43 -10.82 0.62 6.65
N ARG A 44 -11.79 1.51 6.43
CA ARG A 44 -12.99 1.61 7.28
C ARG A 44 -13.93 0.41 7.17
N TYR A 45 -13.94 -0.27 6.02
CA TYR A 45 -14.97 -1.27 5.69
C TYR A 45 -14.52 -2.72 5.91
N ASP A 46 -13.24 -2.95 6.22
CA ASP A 46 -12.61 -4.25 6.04
C ASP A 46 -11.99 -4.83 7.34
N GLN A 47 -12.65 -4.66 8.49
CA GLN A 47 -12.01 -4.95 9.77
C GLN A 47 -11.57 -6.42 9.97
N GLY A 48 -12.16 -7.39 9.26
CA GLY A 48 -11.81 -8.81 9.36
C GLY A 48 -10.63 -9.23 8.47
N GLU A 49 -10.59 -8.80 7.21
CA GLU A 49 -9.47 -9.12 6.31
C GLU A 49 -8.23 -8.27 6.65
N LEU A 50 -8.43 -7.11 7.29
CA LEU A 50 -7.35 -6.24 7.72
C LEU A 50 -6.39 -6.85 8.73
N ASP A 51 -6.81 -7.85 9.50
CA ASP A 51 -5.91 -8.57 10.42
C ASP A 51 -4.98 -9.52 9.64
N ALA A 52 -5.46 -10.11 8.54
CA ALA A 52 -4.67 -11.02 7.69
C ALA A 52 -3.60 -10.30 6.85
N VAL A 53 -3.80 -9.02 6.52
CA VAL A 53 -2.84 -8.21 5.74
C VAL A 53 -1.86 -7.40 6.61
N THR A 54 -1.83 -7.66 7.91
CA THR A 54 -0.93 -6.91 8.82
C THR A 54 0.50 -7.43 8.85
N GLY A 55 1.45 -6.49 8.87
CA GLY A 55 2.87 -6.76 9.11
C GLY A 55 3.43 -5.93 10.25
N ALA A 56 4.48 -6.41 10.90
CA ALA A 56 5.21 -5.64 11.90
C ALA A 56 5.84 -4.39 11.25
N THR A 57 5.72 -3.23 11.92
CA THR A 57 6.20 -1.96 11.36
C THR A 57 7.69 -2.01 11.06
N LYS A 58 8.09 -1.79 9.80
CA LYS A 58 9.49 -1.91 9.36
C LYS A 58 10.30 -0.68 9.82
N ARG A 59 11.63 -0.85 10.02
CA ARG A 59 12.55 0.26 10.31
C ARG A 59 12.62 1.21 9.09
N PRO A 60 13.04 2.48 9.26
CA PRO A 60 13.39 3.33 8.13
C PRO A 60 14.40 2.60 7.23
N GLY A 61 14.13 2.54 5.93
CA GLY A 61 14.95 1.81 4.95
C GLY A 61 14.22 1.59 3.63
N THR A 62 14.83 0.86 2.71
CA THR A 62 14.23 0.52 1.43
C THR A 62 13.08 -0.47 1.59
N TYR A 63 11.91 -0.17 1.04
CA TYR A 63 10.73 -1.02 1.05
C TYR A 63 10.50 -1.59 -0.35
N THR A 64 10.41 -2.92 -0.47
CA THR A 64 9.98 -3.56 -1.72
C THR A 64 8.55 -4.06 -1.56
N VAL A 65 7.70 -3.66 -2.50
CA VAL A 65 6.31 -4.08 -2.63
C VAL A 65 6.14 -4.74 -3.98
N THR A 66 5.50 -5.91 -3.98
CA THR A 66 5.14 -6.62 -5.20
C THR A 66 3.65 -6.88 -5.18
N TRP A 67 2.97 -6.52 -6.27
CA TRP A 67 1.59 -6.91 -6.52
C TRP A 67 1.56 -7.97 -7.62
N ASP A 68 0.84 -9.05 -7.36
CA ASP A 68 0.66 -10.25 -8.20
C ASP A 68 -0.47 -10.11 -9.24
N GLY A 69 -1.11 -8.94 -9.34
CA GLY A 69 -2.18 -8.71 -10.29
C GLY A 69 -3.51 -9.36 -9.92
N VAL A 70 -3.74 -9.69 -8.64
CA VAL A 70 -5.06 -10.17 -8.16
C VAL A 70 -5.77 -9.14 -7.28
N ASP A 71 -7.09 -9.21 -7.25
CA ASP A 71 -7.95 -8.41 -6.38
C ASP A 71 -7.90 -8.87 -4.91
N GLN A 72 -8.65 -8.18 -4.05
CA GLN A 72 -8.76 -8.52 -2.63
C GLN A 72 -9.23 -9.97 -2.38
N LYS A 73 -10.01 -10.55 -3.31
CA LYS A 73 -10.53 -11.94 -3.22
C LYS A 73 -9.57 -12.97 -3.81
N GLY A 74 -8.38 -12.56 -4.27
CA GLY A 74 -7.41 -13.44 -4.91
C GLY A 74 -7.72 -13.76 -6.36
N GLN A 75 -8.62 -13.03 -7.02
CA GLN A 75 -8.96 -13.23 -8.43
C GLN A 75 -8.11 -12.34 -9.34
N PRO A 76 -7.55 -12.87 -10.45
CA PRO A 76 -6.81 -12.05 -11.41
C PRO A 76 -7.65 -10.89 -11.94
N VAL A 77 -7.07 -9.69 -12.00
CA VAL A 77 -7.71 -8.52 -12.59
C VAL A 77 -7.33 -8.37 -14.08
N PRO A 78 -8.13 -7.64 -14.88
CA PRO A 78 -7.81 -7.41 -16.28
C PRO A 78 -6.45 -6.74 -16.51
N ALA A 79 -5.90 -6.93 -17.71
CA ALA A 79 -4.78 -6.12 -18.17
C ALA A 79 -5.17 -4.64 -18.22
N GLY A 80 -4.26 -3.75 -17.84
CA GLY A 80 -4.53 -2.32 -17.75
C GLY A 80 -3.61 -1.56 -16.80
N THR A 81 -3.86 -0.27 -16.65
CA THR A 81 -3.11 0.61 -15.75
C THR A 81 -3.68 0.55 -14.33
N TYR A 82 -2.79 0.39 -13.37
CA TYR A 82 -3.08 0.39 -11.94
C TYR A 82 -2.09 1.28 -11.20
N TYR A 83 -2.46 1.68 -9.99
CA TYR A 83 -1.63 2.51 -9.14
C TYR A 83 -1.40 1.82 -7.81
N ILE A 84 -0.13 1.53 -7.50
CA ILE A 84 0.25 1.10 -6.17
C ILE A 84 0.51 2.35 -5.34
N ASN A 85 -0.30 2.52 -4.32
CA ASN A 85 -0.30 3.64 -3.39
C ASN A 85 0.39 3.24 -2.09
N VAL A 86 1.17 4.16 -1.53
CA VAL A 86 1.78 4.02 -0.20
C VAL A 86 1.47 5.27 0.60
N GLU A 87 0.77 5.12 1.71
CA GLU A 87 0.45 6.20 2.65
C GLU A 87 1.05 5.89 4.01
N ALA A 88 1.79 6.83 4.58
CA ALA A 88 2.28 6.76 5.94
C ALA A 88 1.70 7.88 6.81
N ALA A 89 1.44 7.56 8.07
CA ALA A 89 1.01 8.50 9.09
C ALA A 89 1.71 8.21 10.42
N ARG A 90 2.16 9.24 11.13
CA ARG A 90 2.60 9.10 12.53
C ARG A 90 1.48 9.41 13.50
N GLU A 91 1.55 8.80 14.68
CA GLU A 91 0.74 9.18 15.83
C GLU A 91 0.93 10.67 16.10
N HIS A 92 -0.16 11.45 15.96
CA HIS A 92 -0.14 12.91 16.08
C HIS A 92 0.86 13.66 15.17
N GLY A 93 1.33 13.04 14.10
CA GLY A 93 2.46 13.56 13.32
C GLY A 93 2.16 13.80 11.85
N ASN A 94 3.26 13.91 11.10
CA ASN A 94 3.23 14.14 9.66
C ASN A 94 2.72 12.91 8.91
N ARG A 95 2.39 13.16 7.64
CA ARG A 95 1.86 12.17 6.71
C ARG A 95 2.58 12.30 5.40
N SER A 96 2.85 11.18 4.77
CA SER A 96 3.40 11.14 3.43
C SER A 96 2.57 10.20 2.57
N TRP A 97 2.34 10.59 1.33
CA TRP A 97 1.69 9.72 0.36
C TRP A 97 2.43 9.79 -0.96
N VAL A 98 2.66 8.61 -1.54
CA VAL A 98 3.29 8.44 -2.83
C VAL A 98 2.53 7.35 -3.61
N ARG A 99 2.65 7.38 -4.94
CA ARG A 99 2.10 6.34 -5.81
C ARG A 99 3.00 6.07 -7.01
N GLY A 100 2.98 4.85 -7.51
CA GLY A 100 3.60 4.44 -8.77
C GLY A 100 2.58 3.80 -9.70
N ALA A 101 2.64 4.15 -10.99
CA ALA A 101 1.77 3.60 -12.03
C ALA A 101 2.38 2.30 -12.58
N VAL A 102 1.67 1.19 -12.48
CA VAL A 102 2.04 -0.09 -13.06
C VAL A 102 1.05 -0.50 -14.14
N GLU A 103 1.51 -1.22 -15.15
CA GLU A 103 0.66 -1.77 -16.21
C GLU A 103 0.72 -3.30 -16.15
N LEU A 104 -0.44 -3.93 -16.11
CA LEU A 104 -0.60 -5.38 -16.20
C LEU A 104 -0.79 -5.81 -17.66
N GLY A 105 -0.27 -6.98 -18.01
CA GLY A 105 -0.28 -7.50 -19.38
C GLY A 105 0.98 -7.15 -20.20
N VAL A 106 1.94 -6.47 -19.58
CA VAL A 106 3.28 -6.22 -20.11
C VAL A 106 4.33 -6.93 -19.26
N ALA A 107 5.61 -6.85 -19.65
CA ALA A 107 6.71 -7.39 -18.85
C ALA A 107 6.74 -6.76 -17.46
N ASN A 108 7.18 -7.54 -16.45
CA ASN A 108 7.24 -7.10 -15.06
C ASN A 108 7.95 -5.76 -14.91
N GLN A 109 7.27 -4.81 -14.25
CA GLN A 109 7.76 -3.46 -14.07
C GLN A 109 8.38 -3.30 -12.69
N ARG A 110 9.38 -2.41 -12.61
CA ARG A 110 10.00 -1.99 -11.36
C ARG A 110 10.05 -0.47 -11.33
N ILE A 111 9.40 0.12 -10.34
CA ILE A 111 9.32 1.56 -10.14
C ILE A 111 10.02 1.87 -8.83
N VAL A 112 10.94 2.83 -8.87
CA VAL A 112 11.59 3.35 -7.66
C VAL A 112 10.97 4.71 -7.36
N ILE A 113 10.54 4.88 -6.11
CA ILE A 113 10.04 6.14 -5.57
C ILE A 113 11.06 6.62 -4.54
N ASP A 114 11.47 7.87 -4.69
CA ASP A 114 12.41 8.51 -3.79
C ASP A 114 11.88 8.55 -2.34
N PRO A 115 12.78 8.49 -1.35
CA PRO A 115 12.41 8.67 0.04
C PRO A 115 11.65 9.99 0.28
N THR A 116 10.68 9.94 1.18
CA THR A 116 10.00 11.12 1.71
C THR A 116 10.28 11.27 3.20
N GLU A 117 9.71 12.28 3.84
CA GLU A 117 9.91 12.54 5.27
C GLU A 117 9.58 11.32 6.16
N GLU A 118 8.58 10.53 5.79
CA GLU A 118 8.10 9.40 6.59
C GLU A 118 8.33 8.02 5.95
N LEU A 119 8.69 7.99 4.67
CA LEU A 119 8.95 6.76 3.92
C LEU A 119 10.39 6.74 3.43
N GLY A 120 11.10 5.63 3.66
CA GLY A 120 12.35 5.39 2.94
C GLY A 120 12.11 5.16 1.44
N GLU A 121 13.16 4.81 0.71
CA GLU A 121 13.05 4.46 -0.71
C GLU A 121 12.01 3.34 -0.90
N ILE A 122 11.11 3.48 -1.87
CA ILE A 122 10.10 2.46 -2.16
C ILE A 122 10.33 1.91 -3.55
N ILE A 123 10.48 0.60 -3.63
CA ILE A 123 10.52 -0.16 -4.88
C ILE A 123 9.17 -0.84 -5.02
N LEU A 124 8.43 -0.46 -6.05
CA LEU A 124 7.18 -1.10 -6.45
C LEU A 124 7.43 -2.01 -7.63
N SER A 125 6.77 -3.16 -7.65
CA SER A 125 6.87 -4.11 -8.76
C SER A 125 5.57 -4.84 -9.02
N THR A 126 5.39 -5.27 -10.25
CA THR A 126 4.40 -6.29 -10.60
C THR A 126 5.08 -7.64 -10.66
N GLY A 127 4.42 -8.68 -10.13
CA GLY A 127 4.82 -10.07 -10.27
C GLY A 127 3.88 -10.80 -11.22
N ASP A 128 4.32 -11.97 -11.68
CA ASP A 128 3.46 -12.85 -12.48
C ASP A 128 2.33 -13.39 -11.60
N ALA A 129 1.08 -13.32 -12.08
CA ALA A 129 -0.03 -14.03 -11.46
C ALA A 129 0.29 -15.53 -11.46
N LYS A 130 0.34 -16.15 -10.28
CA LYS A 130 0.55 -17.60 -10.15
C LYS A 130 -0.71 -18.39 -10.49
#